data_AF-A0A0D0DL44-F1
#
_entry.id   AF-A0A0D0DL44-F1
#
_cell.length_a   1.000
_cell.length_b   1.000
_cell.length_c   1.000
_cell.angle_alpha   90.00
_cell.angle_beta   90.00
_cell.angle_gamma   90.00
#
_symmetry.space_group_name_H-M   'P 1'
#
loop_
_entity.id
_entity.type
_entity.pdbx_description
1 polymer ?
#
loop_
_entity_poly.entity_id
_entity_poly.type
_entity_poly.pdbx_seq_one_letter_code
_entity_poly.pdbx_strand_id
1 'polypeptide(L)'
;MMPEKCKPRKKPTKYTWSAKRQKVNDAPNTSTQPAKSTSCQNLTLGDWLTIYAYINSHPSISQLDVVTHFQTLRTGALVFTQSMLS
;
A
#
# COMPACT_ATOMS: atom_id res chain seq x y z
N MET A 1 -60.06 -14.57 -0.18
CA MET A 1 -58.71 -14.08 0.19
C MET A 1 -57.83 -14.19 -1.05
N MET A 2 -57.35 -13.08 -1.59
CA MET A 2 -56.47 -13.06 -2.77
C MET A 2 -55.01 -12.99 -2.30
N PRO A 3 -54.07 -13.77 -2.87
CA PRO A 3 -52.66 -13.59 -2.58
C PRO A 3 -52.12 -12.33 -3.28
N GLU A 4 -51.70 -11.33 -2.49
CA GLU A 4 -51.01 -10.15 -3.02
C GLU A 4 -49.64 -10.56 -3.59
N LYS A 5 -49.54 -10.48 -4.92
CA LYS A 5 -48.31 -10.75 -5.66
C LYS A 5 -47.39 -9.53 -5.57
N CYS A 6 -46.32 -9.60 -4.78
CA CYS A 6 -45.33 -8.54 -4.69
C CYS A 6 -44.68 -8.28 -6.07
N LYS A 7 -44.58 -7.01 -6.48
CA LYS A 7 -43.91 -6.62 -7.73
C LYS A 7 -42.42 -7.00 -7.68
N PRO A 8 -41.83 -7.51 -8.79
CA PRO A 8 -40.40 -7.81 -8.84
C PRO A 8 -39.57 -6.54 -8.61
N ARG A 9 -38.69 -6.53 -7.60
CA ARG A 9 -37.71 -5.45 -7.40
C ARG A 9 -36.74 -5.42 -8.58
N LYS A 10 -36.61 -4.27 -9.25
CA LYS A 10 -35.53 -4.06 -10.24
C LYS A 10 -34.18 -4.14 -9.52
N LYS A 11 -33.28 -4.97 -10.04
CA LYS A 11 -31.90 -5.11 -9.55
C LYS A 11 -31.16 -3.78 -9.76
N PRO A 12 -30.32 -3.31 -8.82
CA PRO A 12 -29.49 -2.14 -9.06
C PRO A 12 -28.53 -2.42 -10.21
N THR A 13 -28.42 -1.44 -11.12
CA THR A 13 -27.50 -1.47 -12.25
C THR A 13 -26.07 -1.63 -11.74
N LYS A 14 -25.31 -2.60 -12.30
CA LYS A 14 -23.88 -2.76 -11.99
C LYS A 14 -23.16 -1.47 -12.42
N TYR A 15 -22.45 -0.84 -11.50
CA TYR A 15 -21.62 0.31 -11.81
C TYR A 15 -20.42 -0.15 -12.64
N THR A 16 -20.47 0.11 -13.95
CA THR A 16 -19.30 -0.04 -14.82
C THR A 16 -18.34 1.08 -14.46
N TRP A 17 -17.22 0.76 -13.81
CA TRP A 17 -16.10 1.68 -13.73
C TRP A 17 -15.59 1.90 -15.15
N SER A 18 -15.95 3.03 -15.76
CA SER A 18 -15.37 3.43 -17.03
C SER A 18 -13.90 3.74 -16.81
N ALA A 19 -13.02 3.08 -17.57
CA ALA A 19 -11.63 3.50 -17.67
C ALA A 19 -11.63 4.98 -18.11
N LYS A 20 -11.06 5.86 -17.26
CA LYS A 20 -10.95 7.30 -17.52
C LYS A 20 -10.38 7.50 -18.92
N ARG A 21 -11.20 8.04 -19.82
CA ARG A 21 -10.71 8.65 -21.06
C ARG A 21 -9.95 9.92 -20.65
N GLN A 22 -8.66 10.00 -21.01
CA GLN A 22 -7.87 11.21 -20.85
C GLN A 22 -8.49 12.30 -21.73
N LYS A 23 -9.07 13.32 -21.10
CA LYS A 23 -9.54 14.53 -21.76
C LYS A 23 -8.31 15.39 -22.03
N VAL A 24 -7.97 15.61 -23.30
CA VAL A 24 -7.05 16.68 -23.70
C VAL A 24 -7.76 17.99 -23.39
N ASN A 25 -7.16 18.83 -22.54
CA ASN A 25 -7.62 20.17 -22.25
C ASN A 25 -6.38 21.05 -22.05
N ASP A 26 -6.27 22.10 -22.88
CA ASP A 26 -5.34 23.21 -22.75
C ASP A 26 -5.44 23.83 -21.35
N ALA A 27 -4.46 23.51 -20.49
CA ALA A 27 -4.32 24.03 -19.13
C ALA A 27 -2.87 24.54 -18.96
N PRO A 28 -2.62 25.51 -18.06
CA PRO A 28 -1.30 26.11 -17.93
C PRO A 28 -0.28 25.03 -17.58
N ASN A 29 0.90 25.10 -18.20
CA ASN A 29 1.99 24.12 -18.07
C ASN A 29 2.46 24.01 -16.62
N THR A 30 1.75 23.21 -15.84
CA THR A 30 2.22 22.77 -14.53
C THR A 30 3.19 21.64 -14.82
N SER A 31 4.47 22.00 -14.90
CA SER A 31 5.59 21.05 -14.88
C SER A 31 5.66 20.39 -13.49
N THR A 32 4.60 19.72 -13.05
CA THR A 32 4.70 18.77 -11.95
C THR A 32 5.09 17.46 -12.60
N GLN A 33 6.40 17.26 -12.70
CA GLN A 33 6.98 15.94 -12.95
C GLN A 33 6.36 14.98 -11.91
N PRO A 34 5.88 13.79 -12.31
CA PRO A 34 5.66 12.74 -11.33
C PRO A 34 6.99 12.58 -10.60
N ALA A 35 6.95 12.69 -9.26
CA ALA A 35 8.12 12.46 -8.45
C ALA A 35 8.69 11.12 -8.92
N LYS A 36 9.87 11.15 -9.54
CA LYS A 36 10.63 9.93 -9.85
C LYS A 36 10.70 9.22 -8.51
N SER A 37 9.99 8.12 -8.38
CA SER A 37 10.10 7.27 -7.22
C SER A 37 11.53 6.79 -7.22
N THR A 38 12.41 7.54 -6.55
CA THR A 38 13.56 6.96 -5.91
C THR A 38 13.01 5.75 -5.18
N SER A 39 13.65 4.61 -5.39
CA SER A 39 13.26 3.32 -4.81
C SER A 39 13.41 3.35 -3.28
N CYS A 40 12.60 4.17 -2.63
CA CYS A 40 12.36 4.22 -1.20
C CYS A 40 10.90 3.81 -1.08
N GLN A 41 10.66 2.50 -1.14
CA GLN A 41 9.38 1.95 -0.73
C GLN A 41 9.24 2.33 0.74
N ASN A 42 8.41 3.34 1.02
CA ASN A 42 8.13 3.77 2.39
C ASN A 42 7.64 2.54 3.15
N LEU A 43 8.40 2.11 4.16
CA LEU A 43 7.97 1.05 5.08
C LEU A 43 6.58 1.39 5.60
N THR A 44 5.67 0.43 5.51
CA THR A 44 4.33 0.61 6.05
C THR A 44 4.39 0.60 7.58
N LEU A 45 3.36 1.14 8.24
CA LEU A 45 3.25 1.05 9.69
C LEU A 45 3.29 -0.41 10.20
N GLY A 46 2.74 -1.34 9.42
CA GLY A 46 2.80 -2.78 9.75
C GLY A 46 4.21 -3.34 9.71
N ASP A 47 5.03 -2.92 8.73
CA ASP A 47 6.43 -3.32 8.63
C ASP A 47 7.22 -2.82 9.83
N TRP A 48 6.99 -1.58 10.25
CA TRP A 48 7.61 -1.00 11.45
C TRP A 48 7.26 -1.72 12.74
N LEU A 49 5.98 -2.07 12.92
CA LEU A 49 5.54 -2.84 14.08
C LEU A 49 6.19 -4.23 14.10
N THR A 50 6.37 -4.84 12.91
CA THR A 50 7.03 -6.14 12.77
C THR A 50 8.52 -6.06 13.14
N ILE A 51 9.22 -5.04 12.63
CA ILE A 51 10.63 -4.78 12.99
C ILE A 51 10.76 -4.53 14.49
N TYR A 52 9.87 -3.73 15.08
CA TYR A 52 9.89 -3.43 16.52
C TYR A 52 9.67 -4.68 17.39
N ALA A 53 8.68 -5.52 17.04
CA ALA A 53 8.44 -6.79 17.72
C ALA A 53 9.65 -7.75 17.61
N TYR A 54 10.33 -7.75 16.47
CA TYR A 54 11.54 -8.54 16.26
C TYR A 54 12.70 -8.07 17.15
N ILE A 55 12.94 -6.76 17.24
CA ILE A 55 13.98 -6.20 18.12
C ILE A 55 13.68 -6.53 19.59
N ASN A 56 12.43 -6.35 20.02
CA ASN A 56 12.03 -6.60 21.41
C ASN A 56 12.13 -8.08 21.81
N SER A 57 11.93 -9.00 20.86
CA SER A 57 12.11 -10.44 21.09
C SER A 57 13.57 -10.88 21.05
N HIS A 58 14.46 -10.09 20.46
CA HIS A 58 15.89 -10.41 20.30
C HIS A 58 16.79 -9.28 20.84
N PRO A 59 16.85 -9.09 22.18
CA PRO A 59 17.61 -7.99 22.79
C PRO A 59 19.13 -8.08 22.59
N SER A 60 19.65 -9.24 22.20
CA SER A 60 21.08 -9.50 21.98
C SER A 60 21.51 -9.34 20.51
N ILE A 61 20.58 -9.07 19.60
CA ILE A 61 20.87 -8.93 18.17
C ILE A 61 21.33 -7.49 17.87
N SER A 62 22.37 -7.35 17.04
CA SER A 62 22.84 -6.04 16.59
C SER A 62 21.85 -5.43 15.58
N GLN A 63 21.76 -4.10 15.52
CA GLN A 63 20.89 -3.44 14.54
C GLN A 63 21.26 -3.80 13.09
N LEU A 64 22.53 -4.07 12.80
CA LEU A 64 22.99 -4.52 11.49
C LEU A 64 22.39 -5.89 11.15
N ASP A 65 22.40 -6.81 12.10
CA ASP A 65 21.83 -8.15 11.91
C ASP A 65 20.30 -8.11 11.73
N VAL A 66 19.61 -7.16 12.37
CA VAL A 66 18.18 -6.89 12.11
C VAL A 66 17.97 -6.50 10.66
N VAL A 67 18.75 -5.54 10.16
CA VAL A 67 18.67 -5.07 8.78
C VAL A 67 18.94 -6.22 7.80
N THR A 68 19.99 -7.01 8.04
CA THR A 68 20.32 -8.18 7.21
C THR A 68 19.21 -9.23 7.23
N HIS A 69 18.61 -9.49 8.38
CA HIS A 69 17.49 -10.43 8.50
C HIS A 69 16.32 -10.02 7.60
N PHE A 70 15.88 -8.77 7.68
CA PHE A 70 14.73 -8.29 6.90
C PHE A 70 15.02 -8.08 5.40
N GLN A 71 16.28 -7.84 5.04
CA GLN A 71 16.71 -7.79 3.63
C GLN A 71 16.75 -9.17 2.97
N THR A 72 17.03 -10.24 3.73
CA THR A 72 17.13 -11.62 3.21
C THR A 72 15.78 -12.34 3.12
N LEU A 73 14.69 -11.72 3.56
CA LEU A 73 13.34 -12.28 3.48
C LEU A 73 12.89 -12.42 2.02
N ARG A 74 12.54 -13.65 1.63
CA ARG A 74 12.12 -14.03 0.26
C ARG A 74 10.83 -13.35 -0.20
N THR A 75 10.03 -12.82 0.73
CA THR A 75 8.77 -12.14 0.45
C THR A 75 8.66 -10.94 1.37
N GLY A 76 8.39 -9.77 0.80
CA GLY A 76 8.31 -8.53 1.58
C GLY A 76 9.67 -8.08 2.14
N ALA A 77 10.76 -8.28 1.37
CA ALA A 77 12.09 -7.79 1.74
C ALA A 77 12.01 -6.28 2.03
N LEU A 78 12.31 -5.92 3.28
CA LEU A 78 12.23 -4.53 3.73
C LEU A 78 13.57 -3.87 3.47
N VAL A 79 13.55 -2.79 2.68
CA VAL A 79 14.76 -2.01 2.38
C VAL A 79 14.81 -0.81 3.32
N PHE A 80 15.60 -0.93 4.38
CA PHE A 80 15.86 0.16 5.31
C PHE A 80 17.30 0.11 5.82
N THR A 81 17.79 1.26 6.28
CA THR A 81 19.15 1.42 6.79
C THR A 81 19.16 1.36 8.32
N GLN A 82 20.31 1.02 8.91
CA GLN A 82 20.48 1.03 10.37
C GLN A 82 20.09 2.38 11.00
N SER A 83 20.32 3.50 10.32
CA SER A 83 19.92 4.84 10.79
C SER A 83 18.42 4.98 11.04
N MET A 84 17.60 4.12 10.46
CA MET A 84 16.16 4.09 10.65
C MET A 84 15.74 3.37 11.95
N LEU A 85 16.68 2.70 12.64
CA LEU A 85 16.48 2.02 13.91
C LEU A 85 17.10 2.75 15.11
N SER A 86 17.74 3.91 14.88
CA SER A 86 18.41 4.69 15.92
C SER A 86 17.45 5.57 16.72
#